data_AF-A0A9J7WUR1-F1
#
_entry.id   AF-A0A9J7WUR1-F1
#
_cell.length_a   1.000
_cell.length_b   1.000
_cell.length_c   1.000
_cell.angle_alpha   90.00
_cell.angle_beta   90.00
_cell.angle_gamma   90.00
#
_symmetry.space_group_name_H-M   'P 1'
#
loop_
_entity.id
_entity.type
_entity.pdbx_description
1 polymer ?
#
loop_
_entity_poly.entity_id
_entity_poly.type
_entity_poly.pdbx_seq_one_letter_code
_entity_poly.pdbx_strand_id
1 'polypeptide(L)'
;MFKSEWDDLFQNNNYLAQIRQAGINGQLRSSRFRSVCWKLYLDVLPEDKTQWISRTKEHRAQYEKIKETHITNPRKAAGQQDLVVNNPLSQDEGSLWNKFFQDKELRAMIKQDVLRTFPEMLYFQEEDVRTKLTDILFCYARENEQLLYKQGMHELLAPIVFVLHCDHQAFQHASETANPSEEVKVLLDPKFHEHDAYAMFSLLMETAEPWFSSFEREVRKGKEEMLTSIPFARPQDLGPSVAIVTKVNRIQDQLVKKHDIELYMHLNRLEIAPQIYGM
;
A
#
# COMPACT_ATOMS: atom_id res chain seq x y z
N MET A 1 -5.15 -10.07 30.37
CA MET A 1 -5.97 -9.76 29.18
C MET A 1 -5.11 -9.61 27.92
N PHE A 2 -4.16 -8.67 27.86
CA PHE A 2 -3.28 -8.51 26.69
C PHE A 2 -2.42 -9.76 26.42
N LYS A 3 -1.72 -10.28 27.44
CA LYS A 3 -0.93 -11.50 27.33
C LYS A 3 -1.77 -12.75 27.03
N SER A 4 -2.92 -12.89 27.68
CA SER A 4 -3.81 -14.05 27.45
C SER A 4 -4.33 -14.07 26.01
N GLU A 5 -4.71 -12.91 25.45
CA GLU A 5 -5.13 -12.80 24.06
C GLU A 5 -4.00 -13.17 23.07
N TRP A 6 -2.76 -12.77 23.35
CA TRP A 6 -1.59 -13.20 22.56
C TRP A 6 -1.43 -14.72 22.57
N ASP A 7 -1.55 -15.31 23.76
CA ASP A 7 -1.36 -16.74 23.96
C ASP A 7 -2.48 -17.53 23.23
N ASP A 8 -3.73 -17.08 23.36
CA ASP A 8 -4.90 -17.67 22.68
C ASP A 8 -4.76 -17.61 21.14
N LEU A 9 -4.26 -16.49 20.61
CA LEU A 9 -4.15 -16.29 19.17
C LEU A 9 -2.99 -17.04 18.54
N PHE A 10 -1.88 -17.23 19.26
CA PHE A 10 -0.64 -17.64 18.61
C PHE A 10 0.05 -18.86 19.25
N GLN A 11 -0.25 -19.31 20.47
CA GLN A 11 0.48 -20.45 21.05
C GLN A 11 0.10 -21.81 20.47
N ASN A 12 -1.07 -21.94 19.85
CA ASN A 12 -1.53 -23.22 19.30
C ASN A 12 -0.70 -23.64 18.07
N ASN A 13 -0.38 -24.92 17.93
CA ASN A 13 0.36 -25.43 16.75
C ASN A 13 -0.37 -25.20 15.41
N ASN A 14 -1.70 -25.03 15.44
CA ASN A 14 -2.52 -24.73 14.26
C ASN A 14 -3.08 -23.30 14.32
N TYR A 15 -2.34 -22.36 14.93
CA TYR A 15 -2.82 -21.00 15.13
C TYR A 15 -3.18 -20.31 13.82
N LEU A 16 -2.43 -20.53 12.73
CA LEU A 16 -2.67 -19.87 11.45
C LEU A 16 -4.06 -20.17 10.88
N ALA A 17 -4.49 -21.44 10.92
CA ALA A 17 -5.84 -21.81 10.47
C ALA A 17 -6.93 -21.21 11.38
N GLN A 18 -6.70 -21.19 12.70
CA GLN A 18 -7.64 -20.63 13.67
C GLN A 18 -7.82 -19.13 13.48
N ILE A 19 -6.72 -18.37 13.36
CA ILE A 19 -6.80 -16.92 13.13
C ILE A 19 -7.47 -16.62 11.79
N ARG A 20 -7.19 -17.39 10.71
CA ARG A 20 -7.86 -17.22 9.41
C ARG A 20 -9.37 -17.41 9.53
N GLN A 21 -9.81 -18.46 10.22
CA GLN A 21 -11.23 -18.71 10.44
C GLN A 21 -11.88 -17.62 11.31
N ALA A 22 -11.20 -17.18 12.38
CA ALA A 22 -11.66 -16.07 13.21
C ALA A 22 -11.76 -14.75 12.42
N GLY A 23 -10.82 -14.52 11.49
CA GLY A 23 -10.82 -13.38 10.57
C GLY A 23 -12.01 -13.40 9.62
N ILE A 24 -12.28 -14.54 8.97
CA ILE A 24 -13.45 -14.74 8.08
C ILE A 24 -14.76 -14.52 8.86
N ASN A 25 -14.82 -14.96 10.11
CA ASN A 25 -15.98 -14.81 10.98
C ASN A 25 -16.11 -13.39 11.60
N GLY A 26 -15.18 -12.47 11.32
CA GLY A 26 -15.19 -11.11 11.86
C GLY A 26 -14.85 -10.98 13.34
N GLN A 27 -14.32 -12.04 13.96
CA GLN A 27 -14.05 -12.11 15.41
C GLN A 27 -12.81 -11.31 15.83
N LEU A 28 -11.92 -10.96 14.88
CA LEU A 28 -10.71 -10.18 15.14
C LEU A 28 -10.95 -8.66 15.18
N ARG A 29 -12.19 -8.19 15.03
CA ARG A 29 -12.50 -6.74 14.96
C ARG A 29 -12.04 -5.97 16.19
N SER A 30 -12.17 -6.56 17.37
CA SER A 30 -11.78 -5.98 18.67
C SER A 30 -10.43 -6.47 19.18
N SER A 31 -9.66 -7.19 18.35
CA SER A 31 -8.37 -7.71 18.75
C SER A 31 -7.32 -6.61 18.85
N ARG A 32 -6.39 -6.75 19.81
CA ARG A 32 -5.24 -5.87 20.02
C ARG A 32 -3.99 -6.26 19.21
N PHE A 33 -4.13 -7.31 18.39
CA PHE A 33 -3.06 -7.90 17.58
C PHE A 33 -3.50 -8.07 16.13
N ARG A 34 -4.43 -7.22 15.68
CA ARG A 34 -5.02 -7.33 14.35
C ARG A 34 -3.99 -7.06 13.25
N SER A 35 -3.06 -6.15 13.50
CA SER A 35 -1.94 -5.87 12.59
C SER A 35 -1.00 -7.09 12.47
N VAL A 36 -0.77 -7.85 13.55
CA VAL A 36 0.02 -9.09 13.51
C VAL A 36 -0.69 -10.16 12.68
N CYS A 37 -2.01 -10.30 12.84
CA CYS A 37 -2.80 -11.19 12.00
C CYS A 37 -2.72 -10.78 10.51
N TRP A 38 -2.78 -9.47 10.21
CA TRP A 38 -2.64 -8.98 8.84
C TRP A 38 -1.25 -9.23 8.27
N LYS A 39 -0.19 -9.04 9.07
CA LYS A 39 1.19 -9.38 8.68
C LYS A 39 1.32 -10.86 8.29
N LEU A 40 0.59 -11.77 8.96
CA LEU A 40 0.54 -13.19 8.60
C LEU A 40 -0.30 -13.47 7.34
N TYR A 41 -1.38 -12.72 7.10
CA TYR A 41 -2.21 -12.89 5.90
C TYR A 41 -1.56 -12.36 4.63
N LEU A 42 -0.72 -11.35 4.77
CA LEU A 42 0.06 -10.73 3.70
C LEU A 42 1.44 -11.37 3.54
N ASP A 43 1.74 -12.45 4.27
CA ASP A 43 3.05 -13.13 4.28
C ASP A 43 4.26 -12.21 4.64
N VAL A 44 4.02 -11.08 5.31
CA VAL A 44 5.09 -10.26 5.93
C VAL A 44 5.76 -11.04 7.06
N LEU A 45 4.97 -11.80 7.81
CA LEU A 45 5.45 -12.72 8.82
C LEU A 45 5.25 -14.16 8.32
N PRO A 46 6.28 -15.02 8.41
CA PRO A 46 6.13 -16.43 8.06
C PRO A 46 5.28 -17.17 9.11
N GLU A 47 4.81 -18.37 8.78
CA GLU A 47 4.15 -19.26 9.74
C GLU A 47 5.10 -19.74 10.86
N ASP A 48 6.40 -19.76 10.60
CA ASP A 48 7.38 -20.07 11.64
C ASP A 48 7.69 -18.84 12.50
N LYS A 49 7.14 -18.83 13.72
CA LYS A 49 7.33 -17.78 14.72
C LYS A 49 8.78 -17.50 15.07
N THR A 50 9.65 -18.50 15.01
CA THR A 50 11.06 -18.31 15.37
C THR A 50 11.75 -17.30 14.46
N GLN A 51 11.19 -17.08 13.25
CA GLN A 51 11.69 -16.16 12.24
C GLN A 51 11.03 -14.77 12.31
N TRP A 52 10.01 -14.55 13.15
CA TRP A 52 9.25 -13.29 13.16
C TRP A 52 10.13 -12.08 13.47
N ILE A 53 11.00 -12.19 14.47
CA ILE A 53 11.91 -11.10 14.86
C ILE A 53 12.91 -10.81 13.75
N SER A 54 13.52 -11.85 13.15
CA SER A 54 14.51 -11.67 12.08
C SER A 54 13.89 -11.06 10.83
N ARG A 55 12.73 -11.55 10.39
CA ARG A 55 12.01 -11.04 9.22
C ARG A 55 11.54 -9.61 9.41
N THR A 56 11.02 -9.28 10.59
CA THR A 56 10.64 -7.91 10.93
C THR A 56 11.82 -6.95 10.84
N LYS A 57 12.99 -7.33 11.37
CA LYS A 57 14.20 -6.52 11.29
C LYS A 57 14.72 -6.39 9.85
N GLU A 58 14.63 -7.45 9.06
CA GLU A 58 15.00 -7.46 7.64
C GLU A 58 14.15 -6.45 6.84
N HIS A 59 12.82 -6.52 6.94
CA HIS A 59 11.92 -5.59 6.27
C HIS A 59 12.14 -4.13 6.70
N ARG A 60 12.36 -3.90 8.00
CA ARG A 60 12.67 -2.56 8.52
C ARG A 60 13.98 -2.02 7.95
N ALA A 61 15.03 -2.83 7.91
CA ALA A 61 16.31 -2.42 7.31
C ALA A 61 16.19 -2.15 5.80
N GLN A 62 15.39 -2.95 5.09
CA GLN A 62 15.12 -2.75 3.67
C GLN A 62 14.43 -1.39 3.43
N TYR A 63 13.37 -1.10 4.17
CA TYR A 63 12.67 0.19 4.03
C TYR A 63 13.56 1.38 4.40
N GLU A 64 14.38 1.27 5.44
CA GLU A 64 15.32 2.34 5.81
C GLU A 64 16.26 2.68 4.64
N LYS A 65 16.83 1.66 3.98
CA LYS A 65 17.68 1.83 2.80
C LYS A 65 16.93 2.51 1.64
N ILE A 66 15.68 2.12 1.38
CA ILE A 66 14.83 2.71 0.34
C ILE A 66 14.55 4.19 0.66
N LYS A 67 14.23 4.49 1.92
CA LYS A 67 13.99 5.84 2.40
C LYS A 67 15.24 6.71 2.26
N GLU A 68 16.40 6.19 2.66
CA GLU A 68 17.68 6.87 2.47
C GLU A 68 17.98 7.14 0.99
N THR A 69 17.63 6.22 0.09
CA THR A 69 17.88 6.34 -1.35
C THR A 69 17.00 7.41 -2.01
N HIS A 70 15.70 7.46 -1.67
CA HIS A 70 14.72 8.27 -2.40
C HIS A 70 14.27 9.54 -1.67
N ILE A 71 14.32 9.57 -0.35
CA ILE A 71 13.87 10.73 0.46
C ILE A 71 15.04 11.65 0.83
N THR A 72 16.28 11.16 0.79
CA THR A 72 17.43 11.97 1.21
C THR A 72 17.76 13.09 0.22
N ASN A 73 18.02 14.26 0.81
CA ASN A 73 18.20 15.53 0.11
C ASN A 73 19.36 15.48 -0.93
N PRO A 74 19.10 15.80 -2.21
CA PRO A 74 20.13 15.88 -3.25
C PRO A 74 21.27 16.84 -2.92
N ARG A 75 21.06 17.83 -2.01
CA ARG A 75 22.12 18.73 -1.55
C ARG A 75 23.24 18.03 -0.75
N LYS A 76 22.99 16.86 -0.17
CA LYS A 76 24.07 16.04 0.44
C LYS A 76 24.91 15.31 -0.62
N ALA A 77 24.34 15.02 -1.79
CA ALA A 77 25.02 14.37 -2.92
C ALA A 77 25.67 15.38 -3.90
N ALA A 78 25.20 16.62 -3.93
CA ALA A 78 25.67 17.69 -4.82
C ALA A 78 27.11 18.18 -4.53
N GLY A 79 27.76 17.70 -3.47
CA GLY A 79 29.12 18.09 -3.11
C GLY A 79 30.23 17.48 -3.97
N GLN A 80 29.92 16.63 -4.96
CA GLN A 80 30.94 15.82 -5.64
C GLN A 80 30.88 15.72 -7.18
N GLN A 81 29.98 16.39 -7.92
CA GLN A 81 29.85 16.09 -9.37
C GLN A 81 29.52 17.27 -10.29
N ASP A 82 29.90 17.09 -11.57
CA ASP A 82 30.00 18.08 -12.65
C ASP A 82 28.74 18.94 -12.87
N LEU A 83 28.93 20.25 -12.73
CA LEU A 83 27.92 21.30 -12.91
C LEU A 83 27.48 21.50 -14.38
N VAL A 84 28.21 20.89 -15.33
CA VAL A 84 27.93 21.00 -16.77
C VAL A 84 26.78 20.08 -17.21
N VAL A 85 26.59 18.93 -16.53
CA VAL A 85 25.50 17.96 -16.81
C VAL A 85 24.26 18.21 -15.93
N ASN A 86 24.47 18.80 -14.74
CA ASN A 86 23.45 18.99 -13.70
C ASN A 86 22.98 20.44 -13.58
N ASN A 87 22.56 21.06 -14.68
CA ASN A 87 21.94 22.39 -14.69
C ASN A 87 20.40 22.28 -14.67
N PRO A 88 19.65 23.15 -13.95
CA PRO A 88 18.18 23.19 -13.95
C PRO A 88 17.46 23.30 -15.30
N LEU A 89 18.19 23.53 -16.40
CA LEU A 89 17.67 23.57 -17.77
C LEU A 89 18.06 22.35 -18.61
N SER A 90 18.75 21.36 -18.04
CA SER A 90 19.14 20.15 -18.76
C SER A 90 17.90 19.34 -19.15
N GLN A 91 17.77 19.01 -20.44
CA GLN A 91 16.72 18.13 -20.98
C GLN A 91 17.14 16.65 -20.96
N ASP A 92 18.31 16.34 -20.40
CA ASP A 92 18.78 14.97 -20.27
C ASP A 92 17.89 14.19 -19.29
N GLU A 93 17.38 13.03 -19.73
CA GLU A 93 16.59 12.10 -18.90
C GLU A 93 17.38 11.62 -17.67
N GLY A 94 18.71 11.58 -17.75
CA GLY A 94 19.60 11.27 -16.64
C GLY A 94 19.92 12.45 -15.70
N SER A 95 19.42 13.67 -15.97
CA SER A 95 19.74 14.84 -15.16
C SER A 95 19.13 14.76 -13.76
N LEU A 96 19.92 15.11 -12.73
CA LEU A 96 19.45 15.21 -11.35
C LEU A 96 18.26 16.17 -11.21
N TRP A 97 18.18 17.20 -12.05
CA TRP A 97 17.07 18.15 -12.05
C TRP A 97 15.79 17.55 -12.61
N ASN A 98 15.88 16.72 -13.65
CA ASN A 98 14.72 16.04 -14.20
C ASN A 98 14.12 15.09 -13.16
N LYS A 99 14.96 14.26 -12.52
CA LYS A 99 14.54 13.40 -11.40
C LYS A 99 13.97 14.21 -10.23
N PHE A 100 14.60 15.33 -9.87
CA PHE A 100 14.11 16.21 -8.80
C PHE A 100 12.73 16.81 -9.10
N PHE A 101 12.48 17.27 -10.33
CA PHE A 101 11.18 17.81 -10.71
C PHE A 101 10.10 16.73 -10.76
N GLN A 102 10.41 15.56 -11.30
CA GLN A 102 9.51 14.40 -11.28
C GLN A 102 9.16 13.99 -9.85
N ASP A 103 10.15 13.91 -8.94
CA ASP A 103 9.93 13.56 -7.54
C ASP A 103 9.08 14.60 -6.82
N LYS A 104 9.31 15.89 -7.11
CA LYS A 104 8.52 16.99 -6.55
C LYS A 104 7.06 16.92 -7.02
N GLU A 105 6.83 16.65 -8.30
CA GLU A 105 5.50 16.51 -8.88
C GLU A 105 4.77 15.28 -8.33
N LEU A 106 5.44 14.13 -8.29
CA LEU A 106 4.93 12.89 -7.71
C LEU A 106 4.52 13.08 -6.25
N ARG A 107 5.38 13.69 -5.43
CA ARG A 107 5.05 14.00 -4.04
C ARG A 107 3.87 14.96 -3.92
N ALA A 108 3.77 15.96 -4.78
CA ALA A 108 2.65 16.91 -4.75
C ALA A 108 1.32 16.21 -5.07
N MET A 109 1.30 15.31 -6.06
CA MET A 109 0.14 14.49 -6.40
C MET A 109 -0.29 13.60 -5.23
N ILE A 110 0.64 12.87 -4.64
CA ILE A 110 0.38 12.03 -3.46
C ILE A 110 -0.18 12.85 -2.31
N LYS A 111 0.40 14.03 -2.02
CA LYS A 111 -0.06 14.90 -0.93
C LYS A 111 -1.49 15.38 -1.11
N GLN A 112 -1.94 15.65 -2.33
CA GLN A 112 -3.32 16.05 -2.61
C GLN A 112 -4.30 14.93 -2.24
N ASP A 113 -3.96 13.68 -2.58
CA ASP A 113 -4.77 12.51 -2.26
C ASP A 113 -4.74 12.16 -0.76
N VAL A 114 -3.57 12.25 -0.13
CA VAL A 114 -3.43 12.04 1.32
C VAL A 114 -4.24 13.07 2.11
N LEU A 115 -4.33 14.32 1.65
CA LEU A 115 -5.11 15.39 2.30
C LEU A 115 -6.61 15.08 2.40
N ARG A 116 -7.14 14.34 1.41
CA ARG A 116 -8.56 13.96 1.32
C ARG A 116 -8.85 12.53 1.77
N THR A 117 -7.86 11.83 2.31
CA THR A 117 -8.02 10.44 2.79
C THR A 117 -8.76 10.43 4.12
N PHE A 118 -9.94 9.79 4.15
CA PHE A 118 -10.80 9.65 5.35
C PHE A 118 -10.93 10.93 6.20
N PRO A 119 -11.42 12.05 5.62
CA PRO A 119 -11.41 13.36 6.27
C PRO A 119 -12.23 13.41 7.56
N GLU A 120 -13.17 12.48 7.75
CA GLU A 120 -13.97 12.33 8.96
C GLU A 120 -13.18 11.82 10.18
N MET A 121 -12.01 11.21 9.96
CA MET A 121 -11.18 10.65 11.02
C MET A 121 -10.03 11.59 11.38
N LEU A 122 -10.04 12.12 12.61
CA LEU A 122 -9.01 13.05 13.12
C LEU A 122 -7.59 12.51 12.97
N TYR A 123 -7.40 11.20 13.14
CA TYR A 123 -6.13 10.52 12.97
C TYR A 123 -5.46 10.81 11.62
N PHE A 124 -6.22 10.84 10.52
CA PHE A 124 -5.70 11.11 9.17
C PHE A 124 -5.49 12.61 8.88
N GLN A 125 -5.92 13.48 9.79
CA GLN A 125 -5.67 14.91 9.72
C GLN A 125 -4.30 15.30 10.32
N GLU A 126 -3.72 14.43 11.16
CA GLU A 126 -2.43 14.66 11.79
C GLU A 126 -1.28 14.73 10.76
N GLU A 127 -0.42 15.74 10.90
CA GLU A 127 0.69 15.98 9.96
C GLU A 127 1.69 14.82 9.94
N ASP A 128 1.94 14.20 11.09
CA ASP A 128 2.81 13.04 11.22
C ASP A 128 2.28 11.82 10.44
N VAL A 129 0.97 11.57 10.51
CA VAL A 129 0.31 10.49 9.75
C VAL A 129 0.32 10.78 8.25
N ARG A 130 0.01 12.02 7.85
CA ARG A 130 0.07 12.44 6.44
C ARG A 130 1.47 12.33 5.86
N THR A 131 2.49 12.64 6.67
CA THR A 131 3.89 12.50 6.28
C THR A 131 4.24 11.03 6.06
N LYS A 132 3.88 10.13 6.99
CA LYS A 132 4.06 8.68 6.82
C LYS A 132 3.40 8.15 5.55
N LEU A 133 2.13 8.48 5.33
CA LEU A 133 1.40 8.07 4.13
C LEU A 133 2.10 8.56 2.86
N THR A 134 2.51 9.83 2.84
CA THR A 134 3.19 10.42 1.69
C THR A 134 4.52 9.73 1.40
N ASP A 135 5.34 9.52 2.43
CA ASP A 135 6.67 8.94 2.29
C ASP A 135 6.61 7.47 1.86
N ILE A 136 5.69 6.67 2.43
CA ILE A 136 5.48 5.27 2.04
C ILE A 136 5.04 5.18 0.57
N LEU A 137 4.02 5.95 0.16
CA LEU A 137 3.52 5.95 -1.21
C LEU A 137 4.57 6.42 -2.20
N PHE A 138 5.36 7.44 -1.82
CA PHE A 138 6.44 7.96 -2.64
C PHE A 138 7.55 6.91 -2.81
N CYS A 139 8.04 6.31 -1.72
CA CYS A 139 9.04 5.25 -1.76
C CYS A 139 8.56 4.06 -2.59
N TYR A 140 7.30 3.65 -2.43
CA TYR A 140 6.72 2.56 -3.22
C TYR A 140 6.71 2.91 -4.72
N ALA A 141 6.27 4.11 -5.07
CA ALA A 141 6.23 4.55 -6.46
C ALA A 141 7.63 4.63 -7.09
N ARG A 142 8.66 5.01 -6.32
CA ARG A 142 10.06 5.05 -6.79
C ARG A 142 10.68 3.67 -6.96
N GLU A 143 10.31 2.70 -6.13
CA GLU A 143 10.77 1.31 -6.31
C GLU A 143 10.02 0.60 -7.45
N ASN A 144 8.82 1.07 -7.80
CA ASN A 144 7.95 0.48 -8.83
C ASN A 144 7.73 1.45 -9.99
N GLU A 145 8.81 1.87 -10.66
CA GLU A 145 8.77 2.90 -11.72
C GLU A 145 7.88 2.55 -12.92
N GLN A 146 7.58 1.26 -13.13
CA GLN A 146 6.66 0.82 -14.18
C GLN A 146 5.19 1.14 -13.87
N LEU A 147 4.81 1.08 -12.59
CA LEU A 147 3.44 1.35 -12.14
C LEU A 147 3.28 2.80 -11.69
N LEU A 148 4.29 3.32 -10.98
CA LEU A 148 4.25 4.59 -10.24
C LEU A 148 3.07 4.66 -9.25
N TYR A 149 2.87 5.82 -8.65
CA TYR A 149 1.69 6.08 -7.84
C TYR A 149 0.43 6.20 -8.72
N LYS A 150 -0.66 5.57 -8.30
CA LYS A 150 -2.00 5.74 -8.87
C LYS A 150 -2.99 6.14 -7.78
N GLN A 151 -3.95 6.98 -8.14
CA GLN A 151 -5.05 7.35 -7.26
C GLN A 151 -5.77 6.09 -6.76
N GLY A 152 -6.12 6.07 -5.47
CA GLY A 152 -6.71 4.92 -4.78
C GLY A 152 -5.69 4.10 -3.96
N MET A 153 -4.40 4.14 -4.30
CA MET A 153 -3.35 3.47 -3.50
C MET A 153 -3.30 3.99 -2.05
N HIS A 154 -3.58 5.28 -1.84
CA HIS A 154 -3.66 5.88 -0.51
C HIS A 154 -4.79 5.28 0.35
N GLU A 155 -5.91 4.89 -0.27
CA GLU A 155 -7.06 4.27 0.41
C GLU A 155 -6.75 2.82 0.81
N LEU A 156 -5.84 2.15 0.12
CA LEU A 156 -5.32 0.83 0.52
C LEU A 156 -4.31 0.94 1.68
N LEU A 157 -3.43 1.94 1.64
CA LEU A 157 -2.41 2.14 2.67
C LEU A 157 -3.00 2.63 4.01
N ALA A 158 -3.99 3.51 3.95
CA ALA A 158 -4.52 4.16 5.15
C ALA A 158 -5.06 3.17 6.22
N PRO A 159 -5.84 2.13 5.88
CA PRO A 159 -6.26 1.10 6.85
C PRO A 159 -5.09 0.32 7.46
N ILE A 160 -4.00 0.09 6.72
CA ILE A 160 -2.79 -0.57 7.22
C ILE A 160 -2.12 0.30 8.28
N VAL A 161 -1.92 1.58 7.98
CA VAL A 161 -1.33 2.55 8.93
C VAL A 161 -2.20 2.65 10.18
N PHE A 162 -3.53 2.70 10.03
CA PHE A 162 -4.45 2.81 11.14
C PHE A 162 -4.46 1.56 12.04
N VAL A 163 -4.51 0.35 11.48
CA VAL A 163 -4.52 -0.87 12.29
C VAL A 163 -3.22 -1.06 13.09
N LEU A 164 -2.07 -0.70 12.50
CA LEU A 164 -0.79 -0.66 13.20
C LEU A 164 -0.83 0.33 14.38
N HIS A 165 -1.38 1.53 14.16
CA HIS A 165 -1.54 2.52 15.21
C HIS A 165 -2.39 2.00 16.38
N CYS A 166 -3.54 1.36 16.10
CA CYS A 166 -4.40 0.80 17.14
C CYS A 166 -3.67 -0.23 18.01
N ASP A 167 -2.92 -1.15 17.38
CA ASP A 167 -2.16 -2.16 18.11
C ASP A 167 -0.98 -1.55 18.89
N HIS A 168 -0.34 -0.49 18.37
CA HIS A 168 0.68 0.28 19.11
C HIS A 168 0.10 0.94 20.36
N GLN A 169 -1.08 1.56 20.28
CA GLN A 169 -1.76 2.14 21.43
C GLN A 169 -2.08 1.06 22.48
N ALA A 170 -2.58 -0.09 22.05
CA ALA A 170 -2.86 -1.21 22.93
C ALA A 170 -1.58 -1.76 23.60
N PHE A 171 -0.48 -1.84 22.86
CA PHE A 171 0.82 -2.26 23.36
C PHE A 171 1.44 -1.28 24.36
N GLN A 172 1.34 0.03 24.11
CA GLN A 172 1.83 1.06 25.03
C GLN A 172 1.10 0.95 26.38
N HIS A 173 -0.23 0.87 26.37
CA HIS A 173 -1.01 0.69 27.59
C HIS A 173 -0.70 -0.63 28.32
N ALA A 174 -0.50 -1.72 27.58
CA ALA A 174 -0.11 -2.99 28.17
C ALA A 174 1.30 -2.95 28.79
N SER A 175 2.21 -2.15 28.24
CA SER A 175 3.59 -2.00 28.72
C SER A 175 3.69 -1.21 30.03
N GLU A 176 2.68 -0.39 30.35
CA GLU A 176 2.59 0.30 31.65
C GLU A 176 2.18 -0.65 32.78
N THR A 177 1.46 -1.72 32.45
CA THR A 177 0.81 -2.61 33.43
C THR A 177 1.45 -3.99 33.52
N ALA A 178 2.24 -4.37 32.51
CA ALA A 178 2.89 -5.67 32.41
C ALA A 178 4.24 -5.55 31.68
N ASN A 179 5.00 -6.64 31.65
CA ASN A 179 6.22 -6.75 30.84
C ASN A 179 5.92 -7.70 29.66
N PRO A 180 5.55 -7.18 28.47
CA PRO A 180 5.34 -8.00 27.27
C PRO A 180 6.60 -8.80 26.91
N SER A 181 6.40 -9.92 26.19
CA SER A 181 7.53 -10.72 25.67
C SER A 181 8.35 -9.89 24.67
N GLU A 182 9.61 -10.28 24.49
CA GLU A 182 10.50 -9.61 23.52
C GLU A 182 9.93 -9.64 22.09
N GLU A 183 9.30 -10.75 21.72
CA GLU A 183 8.61 -10.90 20.44
C GLU A 183 7.55 -9.81 20.22
N VAL A 184 6.68 -9.59 21.21
CA VAL A 184 5.62 -8.56 21.13
C VAL A 184 6.23 -7.16 21.10
N LYS A 185 7.27 -6.91 21.90
CA LYS A 185 7.97 -5.61 21.92
C LYS A 185 8.56 -5.26 20.55
N VAL A 186 9.18 -6.23 19.88
CA VAL A 186 9.75 -6.01 18.55
C VAL A 186 8.64 -5.77 17.52
N LEU A 187 7.61 -6.61 17.51
CA LEU A 187 6.56 -6.59 16.48
C LEU A 187 5.62 -5.39 16.54
N LEU A 188 5.45 -4.80 17.73
CA LEU A 188 4.54 -3.67 17.99
C LEU A 188 5.29 -2.41 18.42
N ASP A 189 6.58 -2.29 18.09
CA ASP A 189 7.38 -1.09 18.40
C ASP A 189 6.87 0.12 17.59
N PRO A 190 6.30 1.15 18.24
CA PRO A 190 5.74 2.31 17.56
C PRO A 190 6.76 3.10 16.72
N LYS A 191 8.07 2.96 16.99
CA LYS A 191 9.12 3.62 16.23
C LYS A 191 9.18 3.16 14.77
N PHE A 192 8.75 1.94 14.50
CA PHE A 192 8.81 1.31 13.18
C PHE A 192 7.45 1.27 12.49
N HIS A 193 6.52 2.14 12.88
CA HIS A 193 5.19 2.21 12.29
C HIS A 193 5.21 2.41 10.78
N GLU A 194 6.05 3.32 10.31
CA GLU A 194 6.19 3.59 8.88
C GLU A 194 6.79 2.40 8.13
N HIS A 195 7.84 1.77 8.69
CA HIS A 195 8.52 0.61 8.12
C HIS A 195 7.60 -0.60 7.98
N ASP A 196 6.87 -0.91 9.05
CA ASP A 196 5.96 -2.05 9.05
C ASP A 196 4.78 -1.82 8.10
N ALA A 197 4.30 -0.58 8.00
CA ALA A 197 3.27 -0.20 7.03
C ALA A 197 3.76 -0.33 5.58
N TYR A 198 5.00 0.09 5.27
CA TYR A 198 5.59 -0.09 3.94
C TYR A 198 5.71 -1.56 3.55
N ALA A 199 6.17 -2.42 4.46
CA ALA A 199 6.30 -3.85 4.19
C ALA A 199 4.93 -4.50 3.90
N MET A 200 3.92 -4.21 4.73
CA MET A 200 2.56 -4.68 4.53
C MET A 200 1.96 -4.15 3.22
N PHE A 201 2.16 -2.87 2.92
CA PHE A 201 1.63 -2.25 1.70
C PHE A 201 2.29 -2.82 0.45
N SER A 202 3.60 -3.05 0.47
CA SER A 202 4.33 -3.59 -0.68
C SER A 202 3.83 -4.99 -1.04
N LEU A 203 3.66 -5.89 -0.05
CA LEU A 203 3.11 -7.23 -0.28
C LEU A 203 1.63 -7.21 -0.67
N LEU A 204 0.83 -6.29 -0.13
CA LEU A 204 -0.54 -6.09 -0.60
C LEU A 204 -0.56 -5.72 -2.09
N MET A 205 0.34 -4.83 -2.50
CA MET A 205 0.42 -4.34 -3.87
C MET A 205 0.89 -5.42 -4.86
N GLU A 206 1.66 -6.43 -4.47
CA GLU A 206 1.97 -7.57 -5.35
C GLU A 206 0.70 -8.27 -5.86
N THR A 207 -0.37 -8.27 -5.06
CA THR A 207 -1.68 -8.83 -5.46
C THR A 207 -2.59 -7.79 -6.12
N ALA A 208 -2.51 -6.53 -5.68
CA ALA A 208 -3.41 -5.46 -6.14
C ALA A 208 -2.92 -4.73 -7.40
N GLU A 209 -1.63 -4.81 -7.74
CA GLU A 209 -1.01 -4.16 -8.91
C GLU A 209 -1.81 -4.33 -10.21
N PRO A 210 -2.34 -5.53 -10.57
CA PRO A 210 -3.10 -5.69 -11.80
C PRO A 210 -4.32 -4.77 -11.90
N TRP A 211 -4.87 -4.30 -10.78
CA TRP A 211 -6.02 -3.38 -10.76
C TRP A 211 -5.60 -1.92 -11.01
N PHE A 212 -4.33 -1.60 -10.84
CA PHE A 212 -3.77 -0.26 -11.08
C PHE A 212 -2.98 -0.17 -12.38
N SER A 213 -2.55 -1.31 -12.92
CA SER A 213 -1.80 -1.36 -14.17
C SER A 213 -2.73 -1.18 -15.37
N SER A 214 -2.37 -0.25 -16.26
CA SER A 214 -2.98 -0.09 -17.59
C SER A 214 -2.34 -1.03 -18.62
N PHE A 215 -1.31 -1.78 -18.26
CA PHE A 215 -0.64 -2.72 -19.17
C PHE A 215 -1.45 -4.00 -19.29
N GLU A 216 -1.93 -4.28 -20.51
CA GLU A 216 -2.07 -5.68 -20.94
C GLU A 216 -0.67 -6.30 -20.83
N ARG A 217 -0.50 -7.39 -20.08
CA ARG A 217 0.72 -8.19 -20.20
C ARG A 217 0.76 -8.68 -21.65
N GLU A 218 1.52 -7.97 -22.49
CA GLU A 218 1.75 -8.34 -23.87
C GLU A 218 2.40 -9.72 -23.91
N VAL A 219 1.57 -10.75 -24.04
CA VAL A 219 1.96 -11.98 -24.70
C VAL A 219 2.07 -11.64 -26.18
N ARG A 220 3.16 -10.96 -26.56
CA ARG A 220 3.69 -10.90 -27.93
C ARG A 220 5.06 -10.24 -27.91
N LYS A 221 6.09 -11.09 -27.93
CA LYS A 221 7.41 -10.70 -28.45
C LYS A 221 7.22 -10.07 -29.82
N GLY A 222 7.61 -8.81 -29.95
CA GLY A 222 7.94 -8.17 -31.22
C GLY A 222 6.84 -7.28 -31.80
N LYS A 223 6.86 -6.01 -31.40
CA LYS A 223 7.15 -4.87 -32.28
C LYS A 223 7.23 -3.62 -31.42
N GLU A 224 8.25 -2.79 -31.67
CA GLU A 224 8.30 -1.42 -31.19
C GLU A 224 7.06 -0.68 -31.71
N GLU A 225 6.04 -0.53 -30.87
CA GLU A 225 5.00 0.46 -31.07
C GLU A 225 5.08 1.49 -29.95
N MET A 226 5.54 2.66 -30.39
CA MET A 226 5.65 3.95 -29.72
C MET A 226 4.57 4.16 -28.66
N LEU A 227 5.00 4.41 -27.42
CA LEU A 227 4.18 4.99 -26.36
C LEU A 227 3.39 6.18 -26.91
N THR A 228 2.08 6.03 -27.11
CA THR A 228 1.21 7.19 -27.24
C THR A 228 1.03 7.80 -25.85
N SER A 229 2.07 8.45 -25.34
CA SER A 229 1.93 9.45 -24.30
C SER A 229 1.10 10.58 -24.89
N ILE A 230 -0.18 10.65 -24.54
CA ILE A 230 -0.95 11.87 -24.75
C ILE A 230 -0.22 12.95 -23.93
N PRO A 231 0.36 13.98 -24.56
CA PRO A 231 1.05 15.03 -23.82
C PRO A 231 0.06 15.64 -22.83
N PHE A 232 0.48 15.84 -21.58
CA PHE A 232 -0.31 16.46 -20.50
C PHE A 232 -1.44 15.62 -19.86
N ALA A 233 -1.63 14.35 -20.26
CA ALA A 233 -2.58 13.48 -19.55
C ALA A 233 -2.03 13.11 -18.16
N ARG A 234 -2.78 13.42 -17.10
CA ARG A 234 -2.45 13.00 -15.75
C ARG A 234 -2.80 11.51 -15.58
N PRO A 235 -2.18 10.78 -14.63
CA PRO A 235 -2.53 9.37 -14.37
C PRO A 235 -4.01 9.12 -14.04
N GLN A 236 -4.67 10.16 -13.52
CA GLN A 236 -6.12 10.22 -13.20
C GLN A 236 -7.01 10.46 -14.44
N ASP A 237 -6.44 10.84 -15.58
CA ASP A 237 -7.15 11.01 -16.86
C ASP A 237 -7.13 9.70 -17.68
N LEU A 238 -6.41 8.67 -17.23
CA LEU A 238 -6.42 7.34 -17.81
C LEU A 238 -7.69 6.61 -17.33
N GLY A 239 -8.41 5.99 -18.27
CA GLY A 239 -9.57 5.17 -17.96
C GLY A 239 -9.23 3.98 -17.03
N PRO A 240 -10.25 3.30 -16.48
CA PRO A 240 -10.03 2.18 -15.56
C PRO A 240 -9.15 1.10 -16.16
N SER A 241 -8.37 0.43 -15.30
CA SER A 241 -7.55 -0.69 -15.73
C SER A 241 -8.40 -1.78 -16.41
N VAL A 242 -7.80 -2.44 -17.40
CA VAL A 242 -8.43 -3.56 -18.12
C VAL A 242 -8.87 -4.66 -17.14
N ALA A 243 -8.13 -4.87 -16.05
CA ALA A 243 -8.48 -5.83 -15.01
C ALA A 243 -9.78 -5.47 -14.28
N ILE A 244 -9.95 -4.20 -13.88
CA ILE A 244 -11.18 -3.72 -13.24
C ILE A 244 -12.34 -3.83 -14.23
N VAL A 245 -12.17 -3.34 -15.46
CA VAL A 245 -13.21 -3.41 -16.50
C VAL A 245 -13.66 -4.85 -16.75
N THR A 246 -12.72 -5.78 -16.90
CA THR A 246 -13.00 -7.20 -17.13
C THR A 246 -13.76 -7.81 -15.95
N LYS A 247 -13.37 -7.47 -14.71
CA LYS A 247 -13.99 -8.00 -13.50
C LYS A 247 -15.41 -7.47 -13.32
N VAL A 248 -15.61 -6.17 -13.51
CA VAL A 248 -16.90 -5.50 -13.37
C VAL A 248 -17.88 -5.98 -14.45
N ASN A 249 -17.43 -6.14 -15.70
CA ASN A 249 -18.23 -6.75 -16.76
C ASN A 249 -18.59 -8.21 -16.43
N ARG A 250 -17.65 -9.01 -15.91
CA ARG A 250 -17.94 -10.38 -15.48
C ARG A 250 -19.02 -10.42 -14.39
N ILE A 251 -18.96 -9.50 -13.42
CA ILE A 251 -19.98 -9.40 -12.37
C ILE A 251 -21.34 -9.13 -12.99
N GLN A 252 -21.46 -8.12 -13.86
CA GLN A 252 -22.74 -7.78 -14.50
C GLN A 252 -23.26 -8.91 -15.41
N ASP A 253 -22.47 -9.33 -16.39
CA ASP A 253 -22.92 -10.20 -17.48
C ASP A 253 -23.03 -11.67 -17.10
N GLN A 254 -22.37 -12.10 -16.02
CA GLN A 254 -22.42 -13.47 -15.54
C GLN A 254 -23.11 -13.60 -14.19
N LEU A 255 -22.71 -12.82 -13.17
CA LEU A 255 -23.21 -13.03 -11.81
C LEU A 255 -24.58 -12.36 -11.61
N VAL A 256 -24.72 -11.08 -11.92
CA VAL A 256 -26.01 -10.38 -11.81
C VAL A 256 -27.02 -11.03 -12.73
N LYS A 257 -26.69 -11.23 -14.01
CA LYS A 257 -27.58 -11.94 -14.95
C LYS A 257 -28.07 -13.31 -14.45
N LYS A 258 -27.22 -14.07 -13.75
CA LYS A 258 -27.56 -15.39 -13.23
C LYS A 258 -28.44 -15.32 -11.97
N HIS A 259 -28.18 -14.37 -11.09
CA HIS A 259 -28.82 -14.30 -9.77
C HIS A 259 -29.99 -13.32 -9.68
N ASP A 260 -30.01 -12.29 -10.53
CA ASP A 260 -31.04 -11.25 -10.61
C ASP A 260 -31.18 -10.73 -12.06
N ILE A 261 -31.98 -11.45 -12.85
CA ILE A 261 -32.19 -11.14 -14.27
C ILE A 261 -32.98 -9.84 -14.47
N GLU A 262 -33.85 -9.47 -13.52
CA GLU A 262 -34.64 -8.25 -13.60
C GLU A 262 -33.76 -7.02 -13.45
N LEU A 263 -32.85 -7.02 -12.46
CA LEU A 263 -31.85 -5.97 -12.28
C LEU A 263 -30.93 -5.88 -13.52
N TYR A 264 -30.45 -7.02 -14.03
CA TYR A 264 -29.63 -7.05 -15.24
C TYR A 264 -30.32 -6.40 -16.44
N MET A 265 -31.57 -6.79 -16.71
CA MET A 265 -32.36 -6.22 -17.81
C MET A 265 -32.65 -4.74 -17.60
N HIS A 266 -32.89 -4.31 -16.36
CA HIS A 266 -33.14 -2.91 -16.03
C HIS A 266 -31.90 -2.04 -16.29
N LEU A 267 -30.73 -2.46 -15.79
CA LEU A 267 -29.46 -1.77 -16.01
C LEU A 267 -29.11 -1.67 -17.50
N ASN A 268 -29.30 -2.76 -18.26
CA ASN A 268 -29.06 -2.76 -19.69
C ASN A 268 -30.04 -1.86 -20.46
N ARG A 269 -31.31 -1.83 -20.05
CA ARG A 269 -32.33 -0.97 -20.67
C ARG A 269 -32.03 0.52 -20.45
N LEU A 270 -31.46 0.86 -19.29
CA LEU A 270 -31.02 2.22 -18.98
C LEU A 270 -29.63 2.54 -19.53
N GLU A 271 -29.00 1.60 -20.25
CA GLU A 271 -27.64 1.73 -20.79
C GLU A 271 -26.60 2.11 -19.72
N ILE A 272 -26.81 1.66 -18.49
CA ILE A 272 -25.89 1.92 -17.37
C ILE A 272 -24.71 0.97 -17.50
N ALA A 273 -23.59 1.52 -17.97
CA ALA A 273 -22.35 0.78 -18.10
C ALA A 273 -21.83 0.32 -16.72
N PRO A 274 -21.40 -0.96 -16.58
CA PRO A 274 -20.96 -1.50 -15.30
C PRO A 274 -19.86 -0.70 -14.57
N GLN A 275 -19.01 -0.03 -15.34
CA GLN A 275 -17.91 0.79 -14.85
C GLN A 275 -18.39 2.01 -14.05
N ILE A 276 -19.63 2.47 -14.25
CA ILE A 276 -20.16 3.66 -13.57
C ILE A 276 -20.36 3.42 -12.07
N TYR A 277 -20.71 2.19 -11.68
CA TYR A 277 -21.01 1.83 -10.28
C TYR A 277 -20.09 0.76 -9.69
N GLY A 278 -19.33 0.05 -10.54
CA GLY A 278 -18.42 -1.00 -10.11
C GLY A 278 -17.01 -0.53 -9.75
N MET A 279 -16.76 0.79 -9.84
CA MET A 279 -15.51 1.45 -9.47
C MET A 279 -15.67 2.23 -8.16
#